data_AF-A0A957DG39-F1
#
_entry.id   AF-A0A957DG39-F1
#
_cell.length_a   1.000
_cell.length_b   1.000
_cell.length_c   1.000
_cell.angle_alpha   90.00
_cell.angle_beta   90.00
_cell.angle_gamma   90.00
#
_symmetry.space_group_name_H-M   'P 1'
#
loop_
_entity.id
_entity.type
_entity.pdbx_description
1 polymer ?
#
loop_
_entity_poly.entity_id
_entity_poly.type
_entity_poly.pdbx_seq_one_letter_code
_entity_poly.pdbx_strand_id
1 'polypeptide(L)'
;LLAYCRLRAVGRLAKPGLPPQEKLHLSATVHLQAEPVAAPAPAPVAWEEADGIDREKIYDVFFHGPAYQVLEKVALAGDAAVGLMPLALPPNTQPQNVAALMTPRLIELVFQTAGMWKIQRNGGMALPLSIARVSAFRQPADGTRLYAAIRARDNGDAFDGHVVDDAGNVYVTVEAYRTIDIPEGF
;
A
#
# COMPACT_ATOMS: atom_id res chain seq x y z
N LEU A 1 -3.88 -16.63 17.04
CA LEU A 1 -2.41 -16.66 17.02
C LEU A 1 -1.88 -15.23 17.09
N LEU A 2 -1.02 -14.96 18.05
CA LEU A 2 -0.25 -13.73 18.13
C LEU A 2 1.22 -14.12 17.88
N ALA A 3 1.84 -13.53 16.87
CA ALA A 3 3.23 -13.83 16.52
C ALA A 3 4.01 -12.53 16.28
N TYR A 4 5.23 -12.46 16.82
CA TYR A 4 6.16 -11.40 16.47
C TYR A 4 7.04 -11.88 15.32
N CYS A 5 6.91 -11.23 14.16
CA CYS A 5 7.52 -11.62 12.90
C CYS A 5 8.65 -10.65 12.52
N ARG A 6 9.71 -11.18 11.90
CA ARG A 6 10.83 -10.40 11.35
C ARG A 6 11.18 -10.88 9.95
N LEU A 7 11.31 -9.96 9.01
CA LEU A 7 11.87 -10.23 7.68
C LEU A 7 13.34 -9.81 7.67
N ARG A 8 14.24 -10.77 7.41
CA ARG A 8 15.68 -10.55 7.43
C ARG A 8 16.30 -11.05 6.13
N ALA A 9 17.31 -10.33 5.63
CA ALA A 9 18.19 -10.81 4.59
C ALA A 9 19.53 -11.23 5.20
N VAL A 10 20.06 -12.37 4.75
CA VAL A 10 21.38 -12.86 5.15
C VAL A 10 22.23 -12.98 3.90
N GLY A 11 23.17 -12.06 3.72
CA GLY A 11 24.08 -12.02 2.58
C GLY A 11 25.47 -12.54 2.96
N ARG A 12 26.08 -13.38 2.11
CA ARG A 12 27.51 -13.66 2.22
C ARG A 12 28.29 -12.50 1.61
N LEU A 13 29.27 -11.98 2.35
CA LEU A 13 30.14 -10.93 1.83
C LEU A 13 31.13 -11.54 0.81
N ALA A 14 31.47 -10.76 -0.22
CA ALA A 14 32.33 -11.20 -1.31
C ALA A 14 33.75 -11.61 -0.86
N LYS A 15 34.21 -11.08 0.28
CA LYS A 15 35.51 -11.43 0.85
C LYS A 15 35.42 -12.74 1.64
N PRO A 16 36.19 -13.79 1.26
CA PRO A 16 36.25 -15.04 2.00
C PRO A 16 36.67 -14.83 3.46
N GLY A 17 36.05 -15.57 4.38
CA GLY A 17 36.37 -15.55 5.82
C GLY A 17 35.63 -14.49 6.66
N LEU A 18 34.83 -13.61 6.06
CA LEU A 18 33.94 -12.72 6.81
C LEU A 18 32.64 -13.44 7.21
N PRO A 19 32.08 -13.16 8.40
CA PRO A 19 30.76 -13.67 8.77
C PRO A 19 29.67 -13.11 7.83
N PRO A 20 28.56 -13.84 7.63
CA PRO A 20 27.42 -13.32 6.88
C PRO A 20 26.90 -12.01 7.48
N GLN A 21 26.48 -11.08 6.61
CA GLN A 21 25.82 -9.86 7.03
C GLN A 21 24.32 -10.12 7.13
N GLU A 22 23.75 -9.84 8.30
CA GLU A 22 22.32 -9.89 8.54
C GLU A 22 21.73 -8.48 8.54
N LYS A 23 20.67 -8.27 7.75
CA LYS A 23 19.90 -7.03 7.73
C LYS A 23 18.45 -7.30 8.08
N LEU A 24 17.93 -6.63 9.10
CA LEU A 24 16.50 -6.60 9.38
C LEU A 24 15.83 -5.59 8.44
N HIS A 25 14.81 -6.03 7.70
CA HIS A 25 14.05 -5.18 6.79
C HIS A 25 12.75 -4.68 7.43
N LEU A 26 12.02 -5.58 8.09
CA LEU A 26 10.74 -5.28 8.71
C LEU A 26 10.56 -6.14 9.97
N SER A 27 9.87 -5.61 10.96
CA SER A 27 9.29 -6.41 12.03
C SER A 27 7.87 -5.98 12.31
N ALA A 28 7.00 -6.91 12.68
CA ALA A 28 5.60 -6.64 13.01
C ALA A 28 5.07 -7.66 14.01
N THR A 29 4.04 -7.25 14.76
CA THR A 29 3.21 -8.19 15.52
C THR A 29 2.01 -8.56 14.66
N VAL A 30 1.85 -9.84 14.35
CA VAL A 30 0.80 -10.38 13.49
C VAL A 30 -0.24 -11.08 14.36
N HIS A 31 -1.50 -10.64 14.21
CA HIS A 31 -2.65 -11.23 14.87
C HIS A 31 -3.45 -12.01 13.81
N LEU A 32 -3.50 -13.34 13.94
CA LEU A 32 -4.34 -14.19 13.11
C LEU A 32 -5.44 -14.80 13.99
N GLN A 33 -6.66 -14.83 13.46
CA GLN A 33 -7.81 -15.47 14.09
C GLN A 33 -8.48 -16.42 13.10
N ALA A 34 -9.13 -17.46 13.61
CA ALA A 34 -9.84 -18.43 12.78
C ALA A 34 -11.13 -17.83 12.20
N GLU A 35 -11.85 -17.06 13.01
CA GLU A 35 -13.07 -16.38 12.60
C GLU A 35 -12.77 -15.11 11.81
N PRO A 36 -13.59 -14.77 10.79
CA PRO A 36 -13.47 -13.50 10.08
C PRO A 36 -13.49 -12.31 11.04
N VAL A 37 -12.62 -11.33 10.80
CA VAL A 37 -12.66 -10.05 11.53
C VAL A 37 -13.90 -9.29 11.05
N ALA A 38 -14.71 -8.79 11.98
CA ALA A 38 -15.84 -7.92 11.65
C ALA A 38 -15.31 -6.69 10.91
N ALA A 39 -15.79 -6.48 9.68
CA ALA A 39 -15.43 -5.31 8.92
C ALA A 39 -16.07 -4.05 9.55
N PRO A 40 -15.43 -2.88 9.41
CA PRO A 40 -16.05 -1.60 9.71
C PRO A 40 -17.35 -1.40 8.91
N ALA A 41 -18.18 -0.46 9.37
CA ALA A 41 -19.31 0.01 8.59
C ALA A 41 -18.85 0.52 7.21
N PRO A 42 -19.69 0.40 6.16
CA PRO A 42 -19.34 0.90 4.85
C PRO A 42 -18.91 2.37 4.88
N ALA A 43 -17.83 2.68 4.17
CA ALA A 43 -17.29 4.02 4.04
C ALA A 43 -17.45 4.47 2.58
N PRO A 44 -18.29 5.48 2.29
CA PRO A 44 -18.47 5.95 0.92
C PRO A 44 -17.17 6.58 0.41
N VAL A 45 -16.84 6.30 -0.85
CA VAL A 45 -15.76 6.97 -1.56
C VAL A 45 -16.34 8.10 -2.41
N ALA A 46 -15.82 9.31 -2.23
CA ALA A 46 -16.12 10.42 -3.13
C ALA A 46 -15.18 10.33 -4.34
N TRP A 47 -15.66 9.75 -5.43
CA TRP A 47 -14.91 9.57 -6.67
C TRP A 47 -15.68 10.19 -7.85
N GLU A 48 -15.00 11.04 -8.60
CA GLU A 48 -15.49 11.58 -9.87
C GLU A 48 -14.52 11.19 -10.99
N GLU A 49 -15.03 10.54 -12.03
CA GLU A 49 -14.21 9.84 -13.03
C GLU A 49 -13.32 10.77 -13.88
N ALA A 50 -13.69 12.05 -14.01
CA ALA A 50 -13.05 13.02 -14.89
C ALA A 50 -11.80 13.68 -14.28
N ASP A 51 -11.65 13.72 -12.95
CA ASP A 51 -10.61 14.50 -12.29
C ASP A 51 -9.52 13.59 -11.70
N GLY A 52 -8.28 13.73 -12.17
CA GLY A 52 -7.15 13.03 -11.56
C GLY A 52 -5.89 12.94 -12.41
N ILE A 53 -4.87 12.35 -11.82
CA ILE A 53 -3.58 12.03 -12.44
C ILE A 53 -3.70 10.62 -13.02
N ASP A 54 -3.53 10.49 -14.33
CA ASP A 54 -3.63 9.22 -15.03
C ASP A 54 -2.40 8.32 -14.82
N ARG A 55 -2.62 7.03 -15.05
CA ARG A 55 -1.64 5.95 -14.96
C ARG A 55 -0.27 6.29 -15.52
N GLU A 56 -0.22 6.82 -16.74
CA GLU A 56 1.03 7.12 -17.43
C GLU A 56 1.87 8.09 -16.60
N LYS A 57 1.26 9.19 -16.14
CA LYS A 57 1.93 10.21 -15.31
C LYS A 57 2.33 9.68 -13.94
N ILE A 58 1.55 8.75 -13.37
CA ILE A 58 1.89 8.11 -12.08
C ILE A 58 3.17 7.29 -12.23
N TYR A 59 3.29 6.49 -13.29
CA TYR A 59 4.46 5.60 -13.48
C TYR A 59 5.62 6.24 -14.25
N ASP A 60 5.48 7.48 -14.68
CA ASP A 60 6.63 8.33 -15.04
C ASP A 60 7.51 8.65 -13.82
N VAL A 61 6.93 8.68 -12.61
CA VAL A 61 7.65 8.97 -11.36
C VAL A 61 7.81 7.77 -10.42
N PHE A 62 6.94 6.77 -10.52
CA PHE A 62 6.98 5.57 -9.70
C PHE A 62 7.76 4.41 -10.33
N PHE A 63 8.68 3.82 -9.57
CA PHE A 63 9.52 2.70 -10.00
C PHE A 63 8.89 1.31 -9.72
N HIS A 64 7.65 1.09 -10.16
CA HIS A 64 6.93 -0.17 -9.93
C HIS A 64 6.83 -1.01 -11.21
N GLY A 65 7.10 -2.31 -11.08
CA GLY A 65 6.89 -3.28 -12.15
C GLY A 65 5.39 -3.55 -12.40
N PRO A 66 5.01 -4.10 -13.58
CA PRO A 66 3.60 -4.17 -14.02
C PRO A 66 2.62 -4.81 -13.03
N ALA A 67 3.04 -5.82 -12.26
CA ALA A 67 2.18 -6.48 -11.26
C ALA A 67 1.83 -5.59 -10.05
N TYR A 68 2.61 -4.53 -9.82
CA TYR A 68 2.48 -3.59 -8.70
C TYR A 68 2.21 -2.15 -9.17
N GLN A 69 1.89 -1.96 -10.44
CA GLN A 69 1.32 -0.72 -10.94
C GLN A 69 -0.18 -0.68 -10.60
N VAL A 70 -0.49 -0.57 -9.31
CA VAL A 70 -1.83 -0.76 -8.72
C VAL A 70 -2.76 0.45 -8.84
N LEU A 71 -2.27 1.58 -9.32
CA LEU A 71 -3.07 2.77 -9.65
C LEU A 71 -3.38 2.88 -11.14
N GLU A 72 -4.64 3.11 -11.46
CA GLU A 72 -5.15 3.55 -12.76
C GLU A 72 -5.26 5.08 -12.82
N LYS A 73 -5.70 5.70 -11.72
CA LYS A 73 -5.85 7.14 -11.59
C LYS A 73 -5.78 7.56 -10.12
N VAL A 74 -5.34 8.78 -9.82
CA VAL A 74 -5.39 9.38 -8.47
C VAL A 74 -6.03 10.77 -8.51
N ALA A 75 -7.08 10.96 -7.71
CA ALA A 75 -7.67 12.28 -7.44
C ALA A 75 -7.17 12.81 -6.09
N LEU A 76 -6.92 14.11 -5.99
CA LEU A 76 -6.44 14.77 -4.77
C LEU A 76 -7.40 15.89 -4.38
N ALA A 77 -7.68 16.04 -3.08
CA ALA A 77 -8.52 17.10 -2.54
C ALA A 77 -8.04 17.50 -1.13
N GLY A 78 -7.26 18.57 -1.03
CA GLY A 78 -6.75 19.06 0.26
C GLY A 78 -5.85 18.03 0.95
N ASP A 79 -6.25 17.56 2.13
CA ASP A 79 -5.57 16.52 2.91
C ASP A 79 -5.97 15.10 2.49
N ALA A 80 -6.86 14.93 1.50
CA ALA A 80 -7.33 13.64 1.04
C ALA A 80 -6.80 13.31 -0.37
N ALA A 81 -6.73 12.01 -0.66
CA ALA A 81 -6.59 11.50 -2.01
C ALA A 81 -7.37 10.19 -2.18
N VAL A 82 -7.80 9.92 -3.41
CA VAL A 82 -8.45 8.68 -3.79
C VAL A 82 -7.68 8.07 -4.96
N GLY A 83 -7.16 6.86 -4.78
CA GLY A 83 -6.50 6.08 -5.82
C GLY A 83 -7.41 4.99 -6.33
N LEU A 84 -7.63 4.96 -7.64
CA LEU A 84 -8.43 3.96 -8.32
C LEU A 84 -7.56 2.78 -8.77
N MET A 85 -8.01 1.56 -8.49
CA MET A 85 -7.31 0.34 -8.88
C MET A 85 -7.70 -0.13 -10.30
N PRO A 86 -6.74 -0.56 -11.14
CA PRO A 86 -7.02 -1.24 -12.40
C PRO A 86 -7.82 -2.52 -12.17
N LEU A 87 -8.81 -2.79 -13.03
CA LEU A 87 -9.61 -4.03 -12.98
C LEU A 87 -8.77 -5.29 -13.23
N ALA A 88 -7.70 -5.16 -13.99
CA ALA A 88 -6.81 -6.26 -14.32
C ALA A 88 -5.35 -5.88 -14.03
N LEU A 89 -4.66 -6.77 -13.31
CA LEU A 89 -3.23 -6.68 -13.07
C LEU A 89 -2.57 -8.01 -13.41
N PRO A 90 -1.29 -8.00 -13.85
CA PRO A 90 -0.51 -9.22 -13.95
C PRO A 90 -0.51 -10.02 -12.63
N PRO A 91 -0.17 -11.32 -12.68
CA PRO A 91 -0.15 -12.17 -11.49
C PRO A 91 0.71 -11.60 -10.36
N ASN A 92 0.20 -11.68 -9.13
CA ASN A 92 0.90 -11.19 -7.93
C ASN A 92 2.12 -12.06 -7.56
N THR A 93 2.06 -13.36 -7.86
CA THR A 93 3.09 -14.34 -7.49
C THR A 93 3.33 -15.33 -8.61
N GLN A 94 4.46 -16.04 -8.51
CA GLN A 94 4.72 -17.27 -9.25
C GLN A 94 4.97 -18.40 -8.24
N PRO A 95 4.17 -19.48 -8.22
CA PRO A 95 3.02 -19.75 -9.08
C PRO A 95 1.87 -18.76 -8.86
N GLN A 96 0.98 -18.64 -9.87
CA GLN A 96 -0.19 -17.78 -9.79
C GLN A 96 -1.20 -18.35 -8.78
N ASN A 97 -2.07 -17.50 -8.24
CA ASN A 97 -3.20 -17.88 -7.37
C ASN A 97 -2.80 -18.63 -6.08
N VAL A 98 -1.61 -18.37 -5.55
CA VAL A 98 -1.24 -18.85 -4.21
C VAL A 98 -2.17 -18.19 -3.18
N ALA A 99 -2.78 -19.01 -2.34
CA ALA A 99 -3.66 -18.53 -1.28
C ALA A 99 -2.91 -17.54 -0.37
N ALA A 100 -3.47 -16.36 -0.19
CA ALA A 100 -2.93 -15.33 0.67
C ALA A 100 -4.02 -14.85 1.64
N LEU A 101 -3.70 -14.82 2.93
CA LEU A 101 -4.58 -14.22 3.96
C LEU A 101 -4.53 -12.69 3.89
N MET A 102 -3.40 -12.14 3.48
CA MET A 102 -3.22 -10.71 3.27
C MET A 102 -3.41 -10.33 1.79
N THR A 103 -3.73 -9.07 1.56
CA THR A 103 -3.92 -8.48 0.24
C THR A 103 -2.81 -7.46 -0.05
N PRO A 104 -1.59 -7.88 -0.42
CA PRO A 104 -0.44 -6.98 -0.51
C PRO A 104 -0.69 -5.83 -1.50
N ARG A 105 -1.38 -6.11 -2.62
CA ARG A 105 -1.75 -5.09 -3.62
C ARG A 105 -2.75 -4.06 -3.11
N LEU A 106 -3.62 -4.41 -2.16
CA LEU A 106 -4.57 -3.45 -1.58
C LEU A 106 -3.88 -2.53 -0.56
N ILE A 107 -2.92 -3.06 0.19
CA ILE A 107 -2.06 -2.24 1.05
C ILE A 107 -1.18 -1.32 0.19
N GLU A 108 -0.62 -1.84 -0.90
CA GLU A 108 0.16 -1.07 -1.86
C GLU A 108 -0.66 0.05 -2.51
N LEU A 109 -1.93 -0.20 -2.81
CA LEU A 109 -2.84 0.81 -3.33
C LEU A 109 -2.92 2.02 -2.39
N VAL A 110 -2.98 1.78 -1.08
CA VAL A 110 -2.95 2.86 -0.06
C VAL A 110 -1.59 3.58 -0.08
N PHE A 111 -0.48 2.85 -0.11
CA PHE A 111 0.86 3.44 -0.10
C PHE A 111 1.14 4.32 -1.31
N GLN A 112 0.81 3.83 -2.50
CA GLN A 112 1.02 4.58 -3.74
C GLN A 112 0.08 5.79 -3.83
N THR A 113 -1.15 5.69 -3.34
CA THR A 113 -2.06 6.85 -3.24
C THR A 113 -1.49 7.93 -2.32
N ALA A 114 -1.00 7.54 -1.13
CA ALA A 114 -0.32 8.45 -0.21
C ALA A 114 0.98 9.04 -0.82
N GLY A 115 1.73 8.23 -1.57
CA GLY A 115 2.92 8.67 -2.30
C GLY A 115 2.60 9.76 -3.33
N MET A 116 1.53 9.58 -4.11
CA MET A 116 1.08 10.59 -5.08
C MET A 116 0.62 11.87 -4.40
N TRP A 117 -0.08 11.77 -3.27
CA TRP A 117 -0.43 12.94 -2.47
C TRP A 117 0.82 13.70 -2.02
N LYS A 118 1.84 12.98 -1.54
CA LYS A 118 3.08 13.59 -1.04
C LYS A 118 3.91 14.23 -2.15
N ILE A 119 4.05 13.56 -3.30
CA ILE A 119 4.75 14.12 -4.46
C ILE A 119 4.10 15.42 -4.91
N GLN A 120 2.76 15.45 -5.03
CA GLN A 120 2.07 16.66 -5.47
C GLN A 120 2.12 17.79 -4.45
N ARG A 121 2.20 17.47 -3.15
CA ARG A 121 2.24 18.49 -2.10
C ARG A 121 3.63 19.06 -1.87
N ASN A 122 4.67 18.20 -1.88
CA ASN A 122 6.01 18.53 -1.39
C ASN A 122 7.12 18.32 -2.45
N GLY A 123 6.80 17.78 -3.63
CA GLY A 123 7.75 17.57 -4.74
C GLY A 123 8.74 16.40 -4.56
N GLY A 124 8.68 15.70 -3.42
CA GLY A 124 9.66 14.66 -3.06
C GLY A 124 9.08 13.25 -3.04
N MET A 125 9.92 12.27 -3.41
CA MET A 125 9.68 10.85 -3.19
C MET A 125 9.95 10.47 -1.73
N ALA A 126 9.18 9.51 -1.21
CA ALA A 126 9.37 9.01 0.15
C ALA A 126 9.24 7.48 0.20
N LEU A 127 9.98 6.87 1.12
CA LEU A 127 9.94 5.43 1.36
C LEU A 127 9.03 5.10 2.54
N PRO A 128 8.39 3.91 2.56
CA PRO A 128 7.73 3.40 3.75
C PRO A 128 8.67 3.37 4.96
N LEU A 129 8.27 4.01 6.06
CA LEU A 129 9.01 4.02 7.32
C LEU A 129 8.38 3.08 8.35
N SER A 130 7.08 3.25 8.62
CA SER A 130 6.37 2.45 9.62
C SER A 130 4.87 2.48 9.38
N ILE A 131 4.16 1.51 9.92
CA ILE A 131 2.69 1.50 9.92
C ILE A 131 2.27 1.11 11.34
N ALA A 132 1.31 1.82 11.92
CA ALA A 132 0.83 1.47 13.25
C ALA A 132 -0.04 0.20 13.21
N ARG A 133 -0.95 0.11 12.23
CA ARG A 133 -1.82 -1.05 12.05
C ARG A 133 -2.25 -1.23 10.60
N VAL A 134 -2.35 -2.50 10.20
CA VAL A 134 -3.09 -2.92 9.01
C VAL A 134 -4.11 -3.97 9.45
N SER A 135 -5.36 -3.82 9.02
CA SER A 135 -6.39 -4.86 9.19
C SER A 135 -7.00 -5.21 7.85
N ALA A 136 -7.02 -6.50 7.50
CA ALA A 136 -7.65 -7.02 6.30
C ALA A 136 -8.92 -7.77 6.67
N PHE A 137 -10.01 -7.51 5.94
CA PHE A 137 -11.34 -8.00 6.29
C PHE A 137 -11.90 -9.00 5.28
N ARG A 138 -11.55 -8.86 3.99
CA ARG A 138 -12.07 -9.70 2.90
C ARG A 138 -11.16 -9.66 1.67
N GLN A 139 -11.31 -10.65 0.80
CA GLN A 139 -10.66 -10.69 -0.52
C GLN A 139 -11.61 -10.13 -1.58
N PRO A 140 -11.13 -9.38 -2.58
CA PRO A 140 -11.96 -8.95 -3.70
C PRO A 140 -12.29 -10.10 -4.64
N ALA A 141 -13.51 -10.09 -5.18
CA ALA A 141 -13.86 -10.95 -6.30
C ALA A 141 -13.24 -10.38 -7.58
N ASP A 142 -13.06 -11.22 -8.60
CA ASP A 142 -12.58 -10.78 -9.91
C ASP A 142 -13.51 -9.70 -10.48
N GLY A 143 -12.91 -8.63 -11.03
CA GLY A 143 -13.65 -7.50 -11.59
C GLY A 143 -14.23 -6.52 -10.57
N THR A 144 -13.97 -6.69 -9.27
CA THR A 144 -14.38 -5.69 -8.26
C THR A 144 -13.64 -4.37 -8.52
N ARG A 145 -14.39 -3.27 -8.70
CA ARG A 145 -13.81 -1.92 -8.74
C ARG A 145 -13.42 -1.52 -7.33
N LEU A 146 -12.17 -1.08 -7.15
CA LEU A 146 -11.62 -0.77 -5.83
C LEU A 146 -10.96 0.59 -5.81
N TYR A 147 -11.08 1.27 -4.68
CA TYR A 147 -10.54 2.60 -4.43
C TYR A 147 -9.80 2.60 -3.10
N ALA A 148 -8.60 3.16 -3.05
CA ALA A 148 -7.97 3.56 -1.79
C ALA A 148 -8.33 5.01 -1.49
N ALA A 149 -9.06 5.25 -0.40
CA ALA A 149 -9.24 6.60 0.13
C ALA A 149 -8.24 6.81 1.26
N ILE A 150 -7.45 7.88 1.17
CA ILE A 150 -6.45 8.23 2.19
C ILE A 150 -6.70 9.62 2.76
N ARG A 151 -6.23 9.83 3.99
CA ARG A 151 -6.09 11.16 4.60
C ARG A 151 -4.69 11.34 5.13
N ALA A 152 -4.06 12.42 4.73
CA ALA A 152 -2.81 12.90 5.29
C ALA A 152 -3.04 13.47 6.69
N ARG A 153 -2.12 13.17 7.60
CA ARG A 153 -2.00 13.74 8.93
C ARG A 153 -0.72 14.54 9.00
N ASP A 154 -0.67 15.53 9.88
CA ASP A 154 0.56 16.27 10.21
C ASP A 154 1.31 16.73 8.94
N ASN A 155 0.59 17.33 7.98
CA ASN A 155 1.13 17.78 6.68
C ASN A 155 1.82 16.69 5.82
N GLY A 156 1.48 15.42 6.00
CA GLY A 156 2.01 14.30 5.21
C GLY A 156 3.06 13.45 5.92
N ASP A 157 3.28 13.64 7.22
CA ASP A 157 4.17 12.80 8.02
C ASP A 157 3.57 11.41 8.28
N ALA A 158 2.24 11.32 8.27
CA ALA A 158 1.51 10.07 8.40
C ALA A 158 0.24 10.07 7.56
N PHE A 159 -0.26 8.88 7.24
CA PHE A 159 -1.48 8.68 6.47
C PHE A 159 -2.34 7.61 7.12
N ASP A 160 -3.64 7.84 7.12
CA ASP A 160 -4.60 6.75 7.22
C ASP A 160 -5.20 6.46 5.87
N GLY A 161 -5.61 5.23 5.67
CA GLY A 161 -6.34 4.87 4.48
C GLY A 161 -7.19 3.64 4.66
N HIS A 162 -8.09 3.46 3.72
CA HIS A 162 -8.85 2.23 3.55
C HIS A 162 -9.07 1.95 2.08
N VAL A 163 -9.28 0.67 1.77
CA VAL A 163 -9.69 0.23 0.44
C VAL A 163 -11.15 -0.17 0.46
N VAL A 164 -11.94 0.38 -0.46
CA VAL A 164 -13.38 0.14 -0.59
C VAL A 164 -13.80 -0.18 -2.02
N ASP A 165 -14.95 -0.81 -2.19
CA ASP A 165 -15.66 -0.91 -3.48
C ASP A 165 -16.68 0.24 -3.66
N ASP A 166 -17.45 0.21 -4.75
CA ASP A 166 -18.51 1.19 -5.05
C ASP A 166 -19.62 1.23 -3.99
N ALA A 167 -19.83 0.13 -3.24
CA ALA A 167 -20.79 0.07 -2.15
C ALA A 167 -20.21 0.55 -0.81
N GLY A 168 -18.93 0.95 -0.78
CA GLY A 168 -18.22 1.37 0.42
C GLY A 168 -17.76 0.21 1.30
N ASN A 169 -17.82 -1.04 0.84
CA ASN A 169 -17.39 -2.19 1.62
C ASN A 169 -15.88 -2.12 1.89
N VAL A 170 -15.48 -2.14 3.17
CA VAL A 170 -14.07 -2.02 3.54
C VAL A 170 -13.33 -3.36 3.40
N TYR A 171 -12.25 -3.37 2.62
CA TYR A 171 -11.36 -4.50 2.37
C TYR A 171 -10.13 -4.50 3.28
N VAL A 172 -9.50 -3.34 3.40
CA VAL A 172 -8.31 -3.10 4.23
C VAL A 172 -8.42 -1.74 4.89
N THR A 173 -7.91 -1.64 6.12
CA THR A 173 -7.58 -0.37 6.76
C THR A 173 -6.09 -0.30 7.05
N VAL A 174 -5.52 0.89 6.92
CA VAL A 174 -4.13 1.22 7.21
C VAL A 174 -4.14 2.45 8.10
N GLU A 175 -3.46 2.37 9.24
CA GLU A 175 -3.42 3.45 10.23
C GLU A 175 -1.99 3.94 10.45
N ALA A 176 -1.85 5.27 10.46
CA ALA A 176 -0.57 5.96 10.67
C ALA A 176 0.58 5.34 9.86
N TYR A 177 0.36 5.15 8.56
CA TYR A 177 1.42 4.86 7.61
C TYR A 177 2.34 6.08 7.51
N ARG A 178 3.59 5.94 7.94
CA ARG A 178 4.60 6.99 7.92
C ARG A 178 5.58 6.73 6.79
N THR A 179 6.10 7.83 6.25
CA THR A 179 7.13 7.80 5.22
C THR A 179 8.36 8.56 5.68
N ILE A 180 9.50 8.25 5.09
CA ILE A 180 10.74 9.02 5.23
C ILE A 180 11.17 9.51 3.87
N ASP A 181 11.52 10.79 3.78
CA ASP A 181 11.94 11.40 2.52
C ASP A 181 13.25 10.78 2.04
N ILE A 182 13.37 10.60 0.72
CA ILE A 182 14.63 10.21 0.11
C ILE A 182 15.46 11.50 -0.05
N PRO A 183 16.67 11.60 0.55
CA PRO A 183 17.55 12.74 0.35
C PRO A 183 17.83 12.95 -1.14
N GLU A 184 17.86 14.20 -1.61
CA GLU A 184 18.23 14.53 -2.99
C GLU A 184 19.66 14.00 -3.29
N GLY A 185 19.83 13.25 -4.39
CA GLY A 185 21.15 12.84 -4.90
C GLY A 185 21.42 11.34 -5.10
N PHE A 186 20.41 10.53 -5.40
CA PHE A 186 20.61 9.19 -5.98
C PHE A 186 20.57 9.23 -7.51
#